data_AF-A0A9D6G850-F1
#
_entry.id   AF-A0A9D6G850-F1
#
_cell.length_a   1.000
_cell.length_b   1.000
_cell.length_c   1.000
_cell.angle_alpha   90.00
_cell.angle_beta   90.00
_cell.angle_gamma   90.00
#
_symmetry.space_group_name_H-M   'P 1'
#
loop_
_entity.id
_entity.type
_entity.pdbx_description
1 polymer ?
#
loop_
_entity_poly.entity_id
_entity_poly.type
_entity_poly.pdbx_seq_one_letter_code
_entity_poly.pdbx_strand_id
1 'polypeptide(L)' 'MAVSRADEESEYTPAGMLAFVNAVAWISHREDHHPSLVVGYNSARVEYWTHAIGGLSENDFICAAKVDALFDL' A
#
# COMPACT_ATOMS: atom_id res chain seq x y z
N MET A 1 6.79 4.97 -6.03
CA MET A 1 6.72 3.53 -6.36
C MET A 1 5.26 3.11 -6.26
N ALA A 2 4.73 2.32 -7.20
CA ALA A 2 3.35 1.85 -7.17
C ALA A 2 3.30 0.37 -6.80
N VAL A 3 2.62 0.04 -5.70
CA VAL A 3 2.29 -1.33 -5.29
C VAL A 3 0.80 -1.52 -5.56
N SER A 4 0.43 -2.45 -6.43
CA SER A 4 -0.96 -2.68 -6.82
C SER A 4 -1.38 -4.12 -6.56
N ARG A 5 -2.48 -4.31 -5.83
CA ARG A 5 -3.17 -5.58 -5.63
C ARG A 5 -4.41 -5.63 -6.51
N ALA A 6 -4.57 -6.69 -7.29
CA ALA A 6 -5.81 -7.07 -7.95
C ALA A 6 -5.95 -8.58 -7.82
N ASP A 7 -7.00 -9.06 -7.14
CA ASP A 7 -7.32 -10.49 -7.09
C ASP A 7 -8.23 -10.85 -8.25
N GLU A 8 -7.72 -11.62 -9.21
CA GLU A 8 -8.50 -12.18 -10.33
C GLU A 8 -9.18 -13.52 -9.98
N GLU A 9 -8.75 -14.19 -8.90
CA GLU A 9 -9.34 -15.45 -8.43
C GLU A 9 -10.19 -15.27 -7.16
N SER A 10 -11.36 -15.87 -7.20
CA SER A 10 -12.49 -15.65 -6.32
C SER A 10 -12.31 -16.36 -4.97
N GLU A 11 -11.72 -15.70 -3.96
CA GLU A 11 -11.97 -16.06 -2.55
C GLU A 11 -11.81 -14.92 -1.52
N TYR A 12 -11.55 -13.68 -1.93
CA TYR A 12 -11.43 -12.56 -0.99
C TYR A 12 -12.68 -11.68 -0.94
N THR A 13 -13.25 -11.58 0.27
CA THR A 13 -14.39 -10.71 0.58
C THR A 13 -13.94 -9.25 0.70
N PRO A 14 -14.84 -8.26 0.55
CA PRO A 14 -14.54 -6.84 0.82
C PRO A 14 -13.83 -6.59 2.16
N ALA A 15 -14.05 -7.46 3.15
CA ALA A 15 -13.38 -7.40 4.44
C ALA A 15 -11.85 -7.60 4.32
N GLY A 16 -11.38 -8.45 3.42
CA GLY A 16 -9.95 -8.67 3.19
C GLY A 16 -9.26 -7.48 2.52
N MET A 17 -9.93 -6.81 1.59
CA MET A 17 -9.41 -5.57 0.99
C MET A 17 -9.30 -4.46 2.03
N LEU A 18 -10.33 -4.27 2.86
CA LEU A 18 -10.26 -3.28 3.94
C LEU A 18 -9.20 -3.64 4.99
N ALA A 19 -8.98 -4.92 5.28
CA ALA A 19 -7.89 -5.34 6.15
C ALA A 19 -6.51 -4.97 5.57
N PHE A 20 -6.29 -5.20 4.27
CA PHE A 20 -5.07 -4.77 3.57
C PHE A 20 -4.89 -3.25 3.66
N VAL A 21 -5.93 -2.47 3.35
CA VAL A 21 -5.90 -1.00 3.44
C VAL A 21 -5.54 -0.52 4.84
N ASN A 22 -6.11 -1.13 5.88
CA ASN A 22 -5.78 -0.79 7.27
C ASN A 22 -4.34 -1.13 7.63
N ALA A 23 -3.80 -2.24 7.13
CA ALA A 23 -2.39 -2.60 7.32
C ALA A 23 -1.45 -1.58 6.65
N VAL A 24 -1.75 -1.17 5.42
CA VAL A 24 -1.02 -0.10 4.71
C VAL A 24 -1.08 1.22 5.49
N ALA A 25 -2.26 1.59 6.00
CA ALA A 25 -2.43 2.81 6.79
C ALA A 25 -1.59 2.78 8.08
N TRP A 26 -1.56 1.63 8.76
CA TRP A 26 -0.73 1.44 9.96
C TRP A 26 0.76 1.56 9.67
N ILE A 27 1.27 0.92 8.61
CA ILE A 27 2.66 1.04 8.17
C ILE A 27 2.98 2.50 7.88
N SER A 28 2.16 3.16 7.07
CA SER A 28 2.35 4.55 6.67
C SER A 28 2.43 5.50 7.86
N HIS A 29 1.56 5.31 8.86
CA HIS A 29 1.56 6.12 10.07
C HIS A 29 2.83 5.91 10.91
N ARG A 30 3.32 4.66 11.01
CA ARG A 30 4.56 4.36 11.76
C ARG A 30 5.82 4.94 11.12
N GLU A 31 5.83 5.03 9.79
CA GLU A 31 6.95 5.61 9.03
C GLU A 31 6.81 7.12 8.81
N ASP A 32 5.73 7.72 9.32
CA ASP A 32 5.32 9.11 9.06
C ASP A 32 5.37 9.48 7.57
N HIS A 33 4.91 8.56 6.73
CA HIS A 33 4.99 8.71 5.28
C HIS A 33 3.80 8.05 4.60
N HIS A 34 3.02 8.87 3.91
CA HIS A 34 1.68 8.51 3.49
C HIS A 34 1.61 8.36 1.97
N PRO A 35 1.08 7.24 1.45
CA PRO A 35 0.94 7.04 0.02
C PRO A 35 -0.33 7.72 -0.51
N SER A 36 -0.40 7.89 -1.82
CA SER A 36 -1.68 7.95 -2.52
C SER A 36 -2.28 6.55 -2.57
N LEU A 37 -3.55 6.41 -2.16
CA LEU A 37 -4.24 5.13 -2.10
C LEU A 37 -5.55 5.17 -2.89
N VAL A 38 -5.67 4.30 -3.89
CA VAL A 38 -6.91 4.11 -4.66
C VAL A 38 -7.43 2.71 -4.39
N VAL A 39 -8.63 2.61 -3.83
CA VAL A 39 -9.24 1.35 -3.39
C VAL A 39 -10.47 1.04 -4.24
N GLY A 40 -10.48 -0.15 -4.83
CA GLY A 40 -11.62 -0.76 -5.50
C GLY A 40 -12.25 -1.88 -4.66
N TYR A 41 -13.21 -2.60 -5.23
CA TYR A 41 -13.93 -3.66 -4.51
C TYR A 41 -12.99 -4.82 -4.08
N ASN A 42 -12.12 -5.25 -4.99
CA ASN A 42 -11.16 -6.36 -4.82
C ASN A 42 -9.74 -5.94 -5.26
N SER A 43 -9.47 -4.64 -5.33
CA SER A 43 -8.17 -4.12 -5.73
C SER A 43 -7.77 -2.90 -4.93
N ALA A 44 -6.47 -2.65 -4.83
CA ALA A 44 -5.92 -1.43 -4.27
C ALA A 44 -4.62 -1.06 -4.98
N ARG A 45 -4.44 0.23 -5.27
CA ARG A 45 -3.19 0.81 -5.78
C ARG A 45 -2.64 1.75 -4.71
N VAL A 46 -1.41 1.48 -4.28
CA VAL A 46 -0.66 2.19 -3.26
C VAL A 46 0.52 2.87 -3.94
N GLU A 47 0.67 4.18 -3.80
CA GLU A 47 1.76 4.93 -4.42
C GLU A 47 2.48 5.83 -3.42
N TYR A 48 3.73 5.50 -3.11
CA TYR A 48 4.60 6.37 -2.33
C TYR A 48 5.36 7.35 -3.23
N TRP A 49 5.36 8.62 -2.83
CA TRP A 49 6.14 9.70 -3.45
C TRP A 49 6.42 10.81 -2.43
N THR A 50 7.62 11.40 -2.49
CA THR A 50 8.02 12.43 -1.54
C THR A 50 7.89 13.83 -2.15
N HIS A 51 6.81 14.54 -1.75
CA HIS A 51 6.50 15.89 -2.24
C HIS A 51 7.62 16.91 -2.00
N ALA A 52 8.30 16.85 -0.85
CA ALA A 52 9.30 17.82 -0.47
C ALA A 52 10.51 17.87 -1.43
N ILE A 53 10.83 16.76 -2.09
CA ILE A 53 11.96 16.65 -3.03
C ILE A 53 11.52 16.52 -4.49
N GLY A 54 10.22 16.54 -4.76
CA GLY A 54 9.70 16.37 -6.12
C GLY A 54 10.06 15.01 -6.75
N GLY A 55 10.24 13.97 -5.94
CA GLY A 55 10.83 12.71 -6.39
C GLY A 55 10.69 11.57 -5.39
N LEU A 56 11.44 10.49 -5.65
CA LEU A 56 11.51 9.35 -4.75
C LEU A 56 12.60 9.57 -3.71
N SER A 57 12.25 9.33 -2.45
CA SER A 57 13.15 9.26 -1.31
C SER A 57 13.35 7.81 -0.88
N GLU A 58 14.33 7.59 -0.01
CA GLU A 58 14.55 6.29 0.63
C GLU A 58 13.30 5.79 1.37
N ASN A 59 12.55 6.69 1.99
CA ASN A 59 11.35 6.33 2.75
C ASN A 59 10.22 5.80 1.85
N ASP A 60 10.16 6.25 0.59
CA ASP A 60 9.24 5.68 -0.40
C ASP A 60 9.50 4.18 -0.63
N PHE A 61 10.77 3.79 -0.70
CA PHE A 61 11.18 2.40 -0.89
C PHE A 61 11.01 1.57 0.38
N ILE A 62 11.30 2.13 1.56
CA ILE A 62 11.08 1.46 2.85
C ILE A 62 9.61 1.13 3.04
N CYS A 63 8.72 2.10 2.83
CA CYS A 63 7.28 1.85 2.97
C CYS A 63 6.76 0.85 1.94
N ALA A 64 7.20 0.94 0.68
CA ALA A 64 6.82 -0.02 -0.35
C ALA A 64 7.25 -1.45 0.00
N ALA A 65 8.48 -1.66 0.45
CA ALA A 65 8.97 -2.96 0.88
C ALA A 65 8.19 -3.52 2.09
N LYS A 66 7.79 -2.67 3.04
CA LYS A 66 6.95 -3.07 4.18
C LYS A 66 5.55 -3.49 3.76
N VAL A 67 4.98 -2.82 2.76
CA VAL A 67 3.67 -3.19 2.19
C VAL A 67 3.78 -4.51 1.40
N ASP A 68 4.85 -4.69 0.62
CA ASP A 68 5.08 -5.95 -0.12
C ASP A 68 5.22 -7.15 0.84
N ALA A 69 5.87 -6.96 1.99
CA ALA A 69 6.02 -8.00 3.01
C ALA A 69 4.68 -8.47 3.62
N LEU A 70 3.56 -7.74 3.44
CA LEU A 70 2.23 -8.20 3.86
C LEU A 70 1.75 -9.43 3.05
N PHE A 71 2.37 -9.71 1.90
CA PHE A 71 2.04 -10.86 1.05
C PHE A 71 2.88 -12.11 1.37
N ASP A 72 3.95 -11.96 2.15
CA ASP A 72 4.86 -13.05 2.53
C ASP A 72 4.42 -13.79 3.82
N LEU A 73 3.24 -13.45 4.35
CA LEU A 73 2.69 -13.95 5.62
C LEU A 73 1.95 -15.30 5.48
#